data_AF-A0A1T5DMA5-F1
#
_entry.id   AF-A0A1T5DMA5-F1
#
_cell.length_a   1.000
_cell.length_b   1.000
_cell.length_c   1.000
_cell.angle_alpha   90.00
_cell.angle_beta   90.00
_cell.angle_gamma   90.00
#
_symmetry.space_group_name_H-M   'P 1'
#
loop_
_entity.id
_entity.type
_entity.pdbx_description
1 polymer ?
#
loop_
_entity_poly.entity_id
_entity_poly.type
_entity_poly.pdbx_seq_one_letter_code
_entity_poly.pdbx_strand_id
1 'polypeptide(L)'
;MENRILIYSIAAMLACLACSKEGDQTDDGNIISLNELSSNFLLVDDRGLLNKVQTHLDQDKLSAKVSQIEEVKFYESADARFYLVSYKLDDGDTKEIAIRDNLVTNQSTGISCRGQCTSDRCRIEGEIDLDLSDGDDSWSQCSCTACEMHVTTAAITESENETLSKGFRNIEDLAKKSFLNTFGTPSDKIAVTKVDYFKDEKVDIQTFTYEGSNGIESTFMVVRALVDGISANGVEMAAMDTTIIDCTGSCDCRERYYPGTGAVECTCSDCKMIVETEDTEEG
;
A
#
# COMPACT_ATOMS: atom_id res chain seq x y z
N MET A 1 51.71 -2.27 18.91
CA MET A 1 50.30 -2.02 19.28
C MET A 1 49.45 -2.78 18.29
N GLU A 2 49.09 -3.97 18.73
CA GLU A 2 48.19 -4.89 18.06
C GLU A 2 46.76 -4.39 18.24
N ASN A 3 45.92 -4.53 17.22
CA ASN A 3 44.53 -4.93 17.42
C ASN A 3 44.02 -5.59 16.13
N ARG A 4 44.10 -6.92 16.12
CA ARG A 4 43.30 -7.81 15.28
C ARG A 4 42.00 -8.05 16.04
N ILE A 5 40.85 -7.91 15.39
CA ILE A 5 39.61 -8.55 15.83
C ILE A 5 39.12 -9.41 14.68
N LEU A 6 39.02 -10.70 14.99
CA LEU A 6 38.57 -11.81 14.15
C LEU A 6 37.70 -12.65 15.07
N ILE A 7 36.38 -12.70 14.84
CA ILE A 7 35.39 -13.61 15.46
C ILE A 7 34.14 -13.56 14.56
N TYR A 8 33.42 -14.61 14.16
CA TYR A 8 33.62 -16.06 14.06
C TYR A 8 32.53 -16.57 13.10
N SER A 9 32.84 -17.58 12.30
CA SER A 9 31.89 -18.38 11.52
C SER A 9 30.94 -19.18 12.42
N ILE A 10 29.68 -19.35 12.02
CA ILE A 10 28.83 -20.46 12.48
C ILE A 10 28.55 -21.36 11.29
N ALA A 11 28.94 -22.62 11.42
CA ALA A 11 28.63 -23.70 10.49
C ALA A 11 27.79 -24.78 11.20
N ALA A 12 26.91 -25.39 10.40
CA ALA A 12 26.39 -26.75 10.46
C ALA A 12 25.25 -27.12 11.43
N MET A 13 24.12 -27.54 10.84
CA MET A 13 23.51 -28.84 11.13
C MET A 13 23.11 -29.57 9.83
N LEU A 14 23.80 -30.69 9.58
CA LEU A 14 23.37 -31.89 8.81
C LEU A 14 22.47 -32.74 9.76
N ALA A 15 21.61 -33.71 9.39
CA ALA A 15 21.44 -34.54 8.20
C ALA A 15 20.14 -35.40 8.28
N CYS A 16 19.63 -35.76 7.09
CA CYS A 16 19.14 -37.08 6.62
C CYS A 16 17.78 -37.71 7.03
N LEU A 17 16.99 -37.94 5.95
CA LEU A 17 16.37 -39.19 5.46
C LEU A 17 15.09 -39.77 6.13
N ALA A 18 13.99 -39.79 5.36
CA ALA A 18 13.28 -41.03 5.01
C ALA A 18 12.41 -40.86 3.75
N CYS A 19 12.53 -41.78 2.79
CA CYS A 19 11.61 -42.01 1.67
C CYS A 19 10.29 -42.62 2.17
N SER A 20 9.14 -42.28 1.58
CA SER A 20 8.11 -43.29 1.23
C SER A 20 6.98 -42.73 0.34
N LYS A 21 6.78 -43.45 -0.76
CA LYS A 21 5.53 -43.83 -1.45
C LYS A 21 4.63 -42.80 -2.16
N GLU A 22 4.54 -43.07 -3.47
CA GLU A 22 3.38 -43.00 -4.37
C GLU A 22 2.01 -42.86 -3.69
N GLY A 23 1.33 -41.79 -4.07
CA GLY A 23 -0.10 -41.57 -3.92
C GLY A 23 -0.51 -40.49 -4.90
N ASP A 24 -1.12 -40.91 -6.00
CA ASP A 24 -1.73 -40.07 -7.02
C ASP A 24 -2.89 -39.28 -6.37
N GLN A 25 -2.64 -38.00 -6.08
CA GLN A 25 -3.65 -37.05 -5.63
C GLN A 25 -3.38 -35.75 -6.37
N THR A 26 -4.42 -35.25 -7.04
CA THR A 26 -4.46 -33.95 -7.72
C THR A 26 -3.92 -32.87 -6.78
N ASP A 27 -2.75 -32.34 -7.16
CA ASP A 27 -2.00 -31.31 -6.47
C ASP A 27 -2.78 -29.99 -6.60
N ASP A 28 -3.72 -29.78 -5.67
CA ASP A 28 -4.24 -28.47 -5.37
C ASP A 28 -3.05 -27.68 -4.82
N GLY A 29 -2.43 -26.92 -5.73
CA GLY A 29 -1.18 -26.21 -5.50
C GLY A 29 -1.16 -25.56 -4.12
N ASN A 30 -0.07 -25.81 -3.41
CA ASN A 30 0.20 -25.29 -2.08
C ASN A 30 0.27 -23.75 -2.17
N ILE A 31 -0.89 -23.09 -2.11
CA ILE A 31 -0.98 -21.63 -2.01
C ILE A 31 -0.49 -21.30 -0.62
N ILE A 32 0.79 -20.92 -0.51
CA ILE A 32 1.34 -20.38 0.71
C ILE A 32 0.46 -19.19 1.10
N SER A 33 -0.22 -19.31 2.24
CA SER A 33 -1.05 -18.25 2.76
C SER A 33 -0.15 -17.05 3.05
N LEU A 34 -0.56 -15.84 2.67
CA LEU A 34 0.09 -14.57 3.04
C LEU A 34 0.46 -14.49 4.53
N ASN A 35 -0.27 -15.23 5.37
CA ASN A 35 -0.01 -15.35 6.81
C ASN A 35 1.32 -16.05 7.14
N GLU A 36 1.80 -16.99 6.33
CA GLU A 36 3.07 -17.71 6.57
C GLU A 36 4.30 -16.89 6.17
N LEU A 37 4.16 -15.97 5.20
CA LEU A 37 5.23 -15.04 4.78
C LEU A 37 5.44 -13.86 5.75
N SER A 38 4.50 -13.65 6.68
CA SER A 38 4.46 -12.46 7.56
C SER A 38 5.52 -12.42 8.67
N SER A 39 6.14 -13.54 9.02
CA SER A 39 7.01 -13.63 10.21
C SER A 39 8.30 -12.81 10.13
N ASN A 40 8.76 -12.46 8.92
CA ASN A 40 9.92 -11.58 8.68
C ASN A 40 9.54 -10.12 8.39
N PHE A 41 8.24 -9.81 8.24
CA PHE A 41 7.74 -8.50 7.81
C PHE A 41 7.52 -7.50 8.95
N LEU A 42 7.82 -7.89 10.21
CA LEU A 42 7.58 -7.08 11.42
C LEU A 42 8.28 -5.71 11.47
N LEU A 43 9.15 -5.39 10.50
CA LEU A 43 9.86 -4.10 10.43
C LEU A 43 9.31 -3.15 9.36
N VAL A 44 8.45 -3.61 8.46
CA VAL A 44 7.82 -2.76 7.44
C VAL A 44 6.32 -2.88 7.65
N ASP A 45 5.71 -1.88 8.29
CA ASP A 45 4.26 -1.81 8.59
C ASP A 45 3.39 -1.60 7.33
N ASP A 46 3.86 -2.09 6.19
CA ASP A 46 3.24 -1.96 4.89
C ASP A 46 2.66 -3.31 4.47
N ARG A 47 1.48 -3.62 4.99
CA ARG A 47 0.70 -4.79 4.55
C ARG A 47 0.40 -4.75 3.03
N GLY A 48 0.43 -3.57 2.41
CA GLY A 48 0.30 -3.41 0.95
C GLY A 48 1.51 -3.96 0.18
N LEU A 49 2.71 -3.91 0.77
CA LEU A 49 3.92 -4.41 0.13
C LEU A 49 3.83 -5.91 -0.22
N LEU A 50 3.31 -6.75 0.69
CA LEU A 50 3.14 -8.18 0.41
C LEU A 50 2.23 -8.43 -0.80
N ASN A 51 1.14 -7.67 -0.92
CA ASN A 51 0.23 -7.76 -2.05
C ASN A 51 0.89 -7.27 -3.36
N LYS A 52 1.68 -6.20 -3.29
CA LYS A 52 2.46 -5.68 -4.43
C LYS A 52 3.49 -6.72 -4.89
N VAL A 53 4.26 -7.28 -3.97
CA VAL A 53 5.22 -8.37 -4.23
C VAL A 53 4.49 -9.55 -4.88
N GLN A 54 3.40 -10.01 -4.28
CA GLN A 54 2.59 -11.11 -4.80
C GLN A 54 2.10 -10.83 -6.22
N THR A 55 1.55 -9.64 -6.47
CA THR A 55 1.05 -9.22 -7.79
C THR A 55 2.14 -9.30 -8.86
N HIS A 56 3.33 -8.76 -8.56
CA HIS A 56 4.44 -8.81 -9.50
C HIS A 56 4.96 -10.24 -9.69
N LEU A 57 5.02 -11.05 -8.63
CA LEU A 57 5.39 -12.46 -8.72
C LEU A 57 4.38 -13.30 -9.53
N ASP A 58 3.09 -13.00 -9.42
CA ASP A 58 2.02 -13.65 -10.18
C ASP A 58 2.11 -13.34 -11.67
N GLN A 59 2.31 -12.07 -12.04
CA GLN A 59 2.54 -11.65 -13.43
C GLN A 59 3.74 -12.39 -14.05
N ASP A 60 4.75 -12.62 -13.22
CA ASP A 60 5.97 -13.33 -13.57
C ASP A 60 5.86 -14.87 -13.51
N LYS A 61 4.71 -15.40 -13.05
CA LYS A 61 4.44 -16.84 -12.81
C LYS A 61 5.43 -17.49 -11.84
N LEU A 62 5.87 -16.73 -10.84
CA LEU A 62 6.84 -17.15 -9.82
C LEU A 62 6.22 -17.36 -8.45
N SER A 63 5.05 -16.79 -8.17
CA SER A 63 4.39 -16.85 -6.85
C SER A 63 4.30 -18.26 -6.26
N ALA A 64 3.83 -19.23 -7.04
CA ALA A 64 3.70 -20.62 -6.63
C ALA A 64 5.03 -21.34 -6.36
N LYS A 65 6.16 -20.69 -6.66
CA LYS A 65 7.51 -21.23 -6.45
C LYS A 65 8.26 -20.53 -5.33
N VAL A 66 7.72 -19.46 -4.75
CA VAL A 66 8.40 -18.70 -3.69
C VAL A 66 8.17 -19.40 -2.37
N SER A 67 9.24 -19.91 -1.76
CA SER A 67 9.18 -20.60 -0.47
C SER A 67 9.31 -19.64 0.72
N GLN A 68 10.02 -18.51 0.55
CA GLN A 68 10.32 -17.59 1.65
C GLN A 68 10.71 -16.20 1.16
N ILE A 69 10.31 -15.15 1.88
CA ILE A 69 10.94 -13.81 1.77
C ILE A 69 12.11 -13.74 2.76
N GLU A 70 13.31 -13.46 2.26
CA GLU A 70 14.55 -13.43 3.04
C GLU A 70 14.85 -12.03 3.59
N GLU A 71 14.72 -10.98 2.77
CA GLU A 71 15.07 -9.61 3.14
C GLU A 71 14.17 -8.60 2.40
N VAL A 72 13.83 -7.51 3.06
CA VAL A 72 13.16 -6.35 2.45
C VAL A 72 13.96 -5.10 2.81
N LYS A 73 14.45 -4.39 1.81
CA LYS A 73 15.03 -3.04 1.97
C LYS A 73 14.03 -2.01 1.49
N PHE A 74 13.97 -0.89 2.19
CA PHE A 74 13.00 0.17 1.97
C PHE A 74 13.71 1.51 1.82
N TYR A 75 13.24 2.28 0.85
CA TYR A 75 13.67 3.64 0.61
C TYR A 75 12.44 4.50 0.26
N GLU A 76 12.35 5.70 0.81
CA GLU A 76 11.22 6.61 0.56
C GLU A 76 11.73 7.95 0.05
N SER A 77 10.97 8.51 -0.88
CA SER A 77 11.14 9.84 -1.45
C SER A 77 9.77 10.55 -1.44
N ALA A 78 9.72 11.83 -1.82
CA ALA A 78 8.49 12.62 -1.74
C ALA A 78 7.37 12.12 -2.67
N ASP A 79 7.70 11.47 -3.78
CA ASP A 79 6.74 11.01 -4.80
C ASP A 79 6.68 9.48 -4.95
N ALA A 80 7.63 8.75 -4.38
CA ALA A 80 7.72 7.31 -4.54
C ALA A 80 8.31 6.58 -3.32
N ARG A 81 7.89 5.32 -3.17
CA ARG A 81 8.55 4.33 -2.30
C ARG A 81 9.25 3.28 -3.14
N PHE A 82 10.41 2.83 -2.68
CA PHE A 82 11.19 1.80 -3.32
C PHE A 82 11.41 0.65 -2.35
N TYR A 83 11.15 -0.56 -2.82
CA TYR A 83 11.35 -1.77 -2.07
C TYR A 83 12.29 -2.68 -2.86
N LEU A 84 13.32 -3.22 -2.21
CA LEU A 84 14.11 -4.31 -2.75
C LEU A 84 13.83 -5.55 -1.92
N VAL A 85 13.18 -6.53 -2.53
CA VAL A 85 12.70 -7.75 -1.86
C VAL A 85 13.52 -8.93 -2.35
N SER A 86 14.29 -9.52 -1.44
CA SER A 86 15.02 -10.76 -1.66
C SER A 86 14.15 -11.93 -1.22
N TYR A 87 13.97 -12.93 -2.09
CA TYR A 87 13.12 -14.09 -1.85
C TYR A 87 13.74 -15.37 -2.36
N LYS A 88 13.37 -16.49 -1.74
CA LYS A 88 13.87 -17.82 -2.06
C LYS A 88 12.81 -18.63 -2.78
N LEU A 89 13.23 -19.37 -3.80
CA LEU A 89 12.41 -20.32 -4.53
C LEU A 89 12.44 -21.72 -3.88
N ASP A 90 11.53 -22.61 -4.27
CA ASP A 90 11.46 -23.99 -3.77
C ASP A 90 12.73 -24.82 -4.06
N ASP A 91 13.43 -24.50 -5.15
CA ASP A 91 14.72 -25.11 -5.50
C ASP A 91 15.90 -24.57 -4.66
N GLY A 92 15.64 -23.60 -3.79
CA GLY A 92 16.61 -22.95 -2.93
C GLY A 92 17.37 -21.80 -3.57
N ASP A 93 17.04 -21.40 -4.81
CA ASP A 93 17.59 -20.19 -5.43
C ASP A 93 17.04 -18.92 -4.78
N THR A 94 17.93 -17.99 -4.44
CA THR A 94 17.55 -16.63 -4.03
C THR A 94 17.44 -15.74 -5.27
N LYS A 95 16.39 -14.94 -5.33
CA LYS A 95 16.08 -13.93 -6.36
C LYS A 95 15.75 -12.61 -5.68
N GLU A 96 15.75 -11.54 -6.47
CA GLU A 96 15.41 -10.20 -6.03
C GLU A 96 14.36 -9.60 -6.94
N ILE A 97 13.46 -8.80 -6.36
CA ILE A 97 12.55 -7.92 -7.08
C ILE A 97 12.62 -6.52 -6.49
N ALA A 98 12.82 -5.53 -7.37
CA ALA A 98 12.74 -4.12 -7.01
C ALA A 98 11.35 -3.59 -7.36
N ILE A 99 10.64 -2.99 -6.41
CA ILE A 99 9.31 -2.44 -6.61
C ILE A 99 9.38 -0.93 -6.35
N ARG A 100 9.06 -0.14 -7.37
CA ARG A 100 8.82 1.29 -7.25
C ARG A 100 7.32 1.53 -7.17
N ASP A 101 6.87 2.07 -6.06
CA ASP A 101 5.49 2.45 -5.81
C ASP A 101 5.34 3.96 -6.01
N ASN A 102 4.60 4.36 -7.05
CA ASN A 102 4.36 5.76 -7.36
C ASN A 102 3.13 6.25 -6.59
N LEU A 103 3.39 7.10 -5.57
CA LEU A 103 2.37 7.62 -4.66
C LEU A 103 1.40 8.59 -5.36
N VAL A 104 1.80 9.16 -6.51
CA VAL A 104 0.98 10.12 -7.25
C VAL A 104 0.06 9.43 -8.25
N THR A 105 0.52 8.35 -8.90
CA THR A 105 -0.21 7.70 -9.99
C THR A 105 -0.91 6.41 -9.61
N ASN A 106 -0.80 5.93 -8.36
CA ASN A 106 -1.29 4.62 -7.92
C ASN A 106 -0.85 3.47 -8.85
N GLN A 107 0.42 3.52 -9.26
CA GLN A 107 1.03 2.48 -10.09
C GLN A 107 2.29 1.96 -9.41
N SER A 108 2.43 0.64 -9.38
CA SER A 108 3.68 0.00 -8.98
C SER A 108 4.39 -0.57 -10.20
N THR A 109 5.71 -0.35 -10.26
CA THR A 109 6.59 -0.93 -11.26
C THR A 109 7.52 -1.92 -10.56
N GLY A 110 7.46 -3.18 -10.95
CA GLY A 110 8.32 -4.25 -10.48
C GLY A 110 9.40 -4.56 -11.52
N ILE A 111 10.66 -4.61 -11.10
CA ILE A 111 11.80 -5.02 -11.91
C ILE A 111 12.34 -6.31 -11.32
N SER A 112 12.46 -7.36 -12.12
CA SER A 112 13.11 -8.61 -11.76
C SER A 112 14.18 -8.98 -12.80
N CYS A 113 15.20 -9.73 -12.36
CA CYS A 113 16.31 -10.14 -13.21
C CYS A 113 16.39 -11.67 -13.27
N ARG A 114 16.47 -12.22 -14.50
CA ARG A 114 16.48 -13.68 -14.74
C ARG A 114 17.71 -14.11 -15.53
N GLY A 115 18.20 -15.31 -15.27
CA GLY A 115 19.36 -15.88 -15.96
C GLY A 115 20.48 -16.29 -15.01
N GLN A 116 21.66 -16.57 -15.57
CA GLN A 116 22.86 -16.93 -14.84
C GLN A 116 24.05 -16.11 -15.35
N CYS A 117 24.81 -15.51 -14.44
CA CYS A 117 26.09 -14.92 -14.77
C CYS A 117 27.20 -15.97 -14.68
N THR A 118 28.34 -15.73 -15.32
CA THR A 118 29.48 -16.67 -15.34
C THR A 118 30.14 -16.87 -13.98
N SER A 119 30.04 -15.88 -13.08
CA SER A 119 30.63 -15.93 -11.74
C SER A 119 29.60 -15.95 -10.61
N ASP A 120 28.38 -15.46 -10.87
CA ASP A 120 27.39 -15.15 -9.84
C ASP A 120 25.95 -15.38 -10.31
N ARG A 121 25.00 -15.33 -9.38
CA ARG A 121 23.57 -15.31 -9.71
C ARG A 121 23.19 -13.96 -10.31
N CYS A 122 22.24 -14.00 -11.23
CA CYS A 122 21.62 -12.80 -11.77
C CYS A 122 20.85 -12.05 -10.67
N ARG A 123 21.18 -10.77 -10.45
CA ARG A 123 20.58 -9.94 -9.39
C ARG A 123 20.33 -8.51 -9.89
N ILE A 124 19.60 -7.73 -9.10
CA ILE A 124 19.36 -6.32 -9.40
C ILE A 124 20.51 -5.51 -8.80
N GLU A 125 21.03 -4.56 -9.57
CA GLU A 125 21.95 -3.55 -9.07
C GLU A 125 21.50 -2.18 -9.55
N GLY A 126 21.83 -1.15 -8.79
CA GLY A 126 21.37 0.19 -9.09
C GLY A 126 21.86 1.21 -8.08
N GLU A 127 21.67 2.45 -8.45
CA GLU A 127 21.84 3.61 -7.59
C GLU A 127 20.47 4.26 -7.46
N ILE A 128 20.00 4.41 -6.22
CA ILE A 128 18.77 5.12 -5.92
C ILE A 128 19.23 6.43 -5.31
N ASP A 129 19.17 7.50 -6.10
CA ASP A 129 19.37 8.84 -5.58
C ASP A 129 18.10 9.26 -4.82
N LEU A 130 18.22 9.42 -3.52
CA LEU A 130 17.13 9.85 -2.64
C LEU A 130 17.00 11.38 -2.62
N ASP A 131 17.99 12.11 -3.14
CA ASP A 131 17.96 13.56 -3.25
C ASP A 131 17.26 13.95 -4.56
N LEU A 132 15.93 14.11 -4.47
CA LEU A 132 14.97 14.44 -5.54
C LEU A 132 15.24 15.73 -6.33
N SER A 133 16.39 16.37 -6.14
CA SER A 133 16.68 17.65 -6.77
C SER A 133 16.85 17.53 -8.28
N ASP A 134 17.34 16.40 -8.81
CA ASP A 134 17.52 16.22 -10.25
C ASP A 134 17.07 14.86 -10.83
N GLY A 135 16.70 13.84 -10.05
CA GLY A 135 15.98 12.61 -10.48
C GLY A 135 16.61 11.73 -11.59
N ASP A 136 17.60 12.24 -12.32
CA ASP A 136 18.21 11.68 -13.52
C ASP A 136 19.34 10.71 -13.18
N ASP A 137 19.81 10.70 -11.93
CA ASP A 137 20.92 9.86 -11.47
C ASP A 137 20.48 8.52 -10.87
N SER A 138 19.16 8.29 -10.72
CA SER A 138 18.64 6.99 -10.28
C SER A 138 18.56 5.99 -11.43
N TRP A 139 19.20 4.84 -11.28
CA TRP A 139 19.17 3.77 -12.28
C TRP A 139 19.10 2.38 -11.65
N SER A 140 18.56 1.42 -12.38
CA SER A 140 18.54 0.00 -11.99
C SER A 140 18.77 -0.87 -13.21
N GLN A 141 19.62 -1.89 -13.07
CA GLN A 141 19.96 -2.85 -14.12
C GLN A 141 20.14 -4.26 -13.56
N CYS A 142 20.25 -5.25 -14.45
CA CYS A 142 20.65 -6.59 -14.04
C CYS A 142 22.18 -6.73 -14.05
N SER A 143 22.71 -7.46 -13.07
CA SER A 143 24.15 -7.54 -12.75
C SER A 143 25.08 -8.07 -13.84
N CYS A 144 24.57 -8.64 -14.94
CA CYS A 144 25.37 -9.08 -16.07
C CYS A 144 24.58 -9.12 -17.38
N THR A 145 25.29 -9.16 -18.50
CA THR A 145 24.67 -9.18 -19.85
C THR A 145 23.91 -10.46 -20.19
N ALA A 146 24.16 -11.55 -19.46
CA ALA A 146 23.40 -12.80 -19.58
C ALA A 146 22.08 -12.76 -18.79
N CYS A 147 21.83 -11.69 -18.04
CA CYS A 147 20.57 -11.46 -17.38
C CYS A 147 19.54 -10.84 -18.32
N GLU A 148 18.32 -11.36 -18.27
CA GLU A 148 17.13 -10.75 -18.85
C GLU A 148 16.43 -9.92 -17.77
N MET A 149 16.22 -8.63 -18.04
CA MET A 149 15.41 -7.76 -17.20
C MET A 149 13.94 -7.91 -17.56
N HIS A 150 13.12 -8.20 -16.57
CA HIS A 150 11.67 -8.20 -16.68
C HIS A 150 11.11 -6.99 -15.94
N VAL A 151 10.38 -6.16 -16.66
CA VAL A 151 9.68 -5.00 -16.11
C VAL A 151 8.19 -5.30 -16.14
N THR A 152 7.56 -5.19 -14.99
CA THR A 152 6.14 -5.42 -14.78
C THR A 152 5.52 -4.13 -14.24
N THR A 153 4.40 -3.71 -14.81
CA THR A 153 3.62 -2.58 -14.31
C THR A 153 2.31 -3.12 -13.80
N ALA A 154 2.05 -2.96 -12.51
CA ALA A 154 0.74 -3.24 -11.93
C ALA A 154 0.06 -1.90 -11.67
N ALA A 155 -1.12 -1.71 -12.28
CA ALA A 155 -2.06 -0.77 -11.71
C ALA A 155 -2.39 -1.31 -10.33
N ILE A 156 -2.33 -0.46 -9.31
CA ILE A 156 -2.80 -0.83 -7.98
C ILE A 156 -4.32 -0.93 -8.13
N THR A 157 -4.82 -2.14 -8.45
CA THR A 157 -6.25 -2.40 -8.44
C THR A 157 -6.72 -2.22 -7.01
N GLU A 158 -7.82 -1.48 -6.87
CA GLU A 158 -8.44 -0.93 -5.65
C GLU A 158 -8.64 -1.89 -4.45
N SER A 159 -8.13 -3.12 -4.47
CA SER A 159 -8.15 -4.05 -3.34
C SER A 159 -7.25 -3.63 -2.17
N GLU A 160 -6.49 -2.54 -2.30
CA GLU A 160 -5.81 -1.89 -1.17
C GLU A 160 -6.77 -1.03 -0.28
N ASN A 161 -8.06 -0.93 -0.63
CA ASN A 161 -9.09 -0.29 0.21
C ASN A 161 -9.42 -1.04 1.52
N GLU A 162 -8.83 -2.21 1.80
CA GLU A 162 -9.19 -3.02 2.98
C GLU A 162 -8.60 -2.56 4.33
N THR A 163 -7.75 -1.54 4.37
CA THR A 163 -7.12 -1.10 5.64
C THR A 163 -7.85 0.06 6.33
N LEU A 164 -8.89 0.62 5.69
CA LEU A 164 -9.85 1.52 6.34
C LEU A 164 -11.29 0.97 6.24
N SER A 165 -11.66 0.24 5.18
CA SER A 165 -13.02 -0.33 5.01
C SER A 165 -13.41 -1.47 5.97
N LYS A 166 -12.50 -1.92 6.85
CA LYS A 166 -12.86 -2.90 7.90
C LYS A 166 -13.68 -2.29 9.06
N GLY A 167 -13.85 -0.97 9.10
CA GLY A 167 -14.76 -0.29 10.03
C GLY A 167 -15.95 0.42 9.36
N PHE A 168 -15.85 0.81 8.09
CA PHE A 168 -16.90 1.64 7.48
C PHE A 168 -18.13 0.84 7.07
N ARG A 169 -19.28 1.46 7.32
CA ARG A 169 -20.49 1.25 6.51
C ARG A 169 -20.13 1.31 5.03
N ASN A 170 -20.84 0.54 4.20
CA ASN A 170 -20.71 0.54 2.75
C ASN A 170 -20.50 1.97 2.20
N ILE A 171 -19.37 2.25 1.53
CA ILE A 171 -19.01 3.58 1.02
C ILE A 171 -20.14 4.15 0.14
N GLU A 172 -20.84 3.27 -0.59
CA GLU A 172 -21.99 3.65 -1.39
C GLU A 172 -23.16 4.19 -0.53
N ASP A 173 -23.35 3.68 0.69
CA ASP A 173 -24.36 4.16 1.63
C ASP A 173 -23.98 5.53 2.22
N LEU A 174 -22.68 5.76 2.49
CA LEU A 174 -22.19 7.09 2.90
C LEU A 174 -22.38 8.11 1.79
N ALA A 175 -22.05 7.74 0.55
CA ALA A 175 -22.25 8.58 -0.62
C ALA A 175 -23.76 8.86 -0.88
N LYS A 176 -24.64 7.85 -0.72
CA LYS A 176 -26.10 8.03 -0.79
C LYS A 176 -26.61 8.98 0.30
N LYS A 177 -26.09 8.86 1.51
CA LYS A 177 -26.44 9.72 2.63
C LYS A 177 -25.98 11.16 2.39
N SER A 178 -24.73 11.36 1.98
CA SER A 178 -24.19 12.68 1.63
C SER A 178 -24.97 13.31 0.47
N PHE A 179 -25.33 12.53 -0.57
CA PHE A 179 -26.18 13.01 -1.68
C PHE A 179 -27.55 13.47 -1.19
N LEU A 180 -28.21 12.68 -0.34
CA LEU A 180 -29.50 13.04 0.25
C LEU A 180 -29.40 14.31 1.10
N ASN A 181 -28.34 14.44 1.91
CA ASN A 181 -28.12 15.62 2.75
C ASN A 181 -27.87 16.87 1.90
N THR A 182 -27.10 16.75 0.81
CA THR A 182 -26.69 17.86 -0.05
C THR A 182 -27.83 18.34 -0.94
N PHE A 183 -28.53 17.42 -1.60
CA PHE A 183 -29.53 17.76 -2.64
C PHE A 183 -30.98 17.64 -2.16
N GLY A 184 -31.21 17.10 -0.96
CA GLY A 184 -32.55 16.92 -0.38
C GLY A 184 -33.40 15.86 -1.07
N THR A 185 -32.84 15.12 -2.04
CA THR A 185 -33.51 14.06 -2.78
C THR A 185 -32.66 12.80 -2.79
N PRO A 186 -33.22 11.62 -2.52
CA PRO A 186 -32.47 10.37 -2.64
C PRO A 186 -32.10 10.10 -4.10
N SER A 187 -30.97 9.45 -4.33
CA SER A 187 -30.59 8.92 -5.63
C SER A 187 -30.58 7.39 -5.60
N ASP A 188 -31.28 6.76 -6.53
CA ASP A 188 -31.33 5.31 -6.67
C ASP A 188 -30.00 4.73 -7.21
N LYS A 189 -29.15 5.59 -7.76
CA LYS A 189 -27.81 5.25 -8.25
C LYS A 189 -26.81 6.30 -7.77
N ILE A 190 -25.78 5.85 -7.09
CA ILE A 190 -24.62 6.64 -6.73
C ILE A 190 -23.40 5.87 -7.20
N ALA A 191 -22.50 6.54 -7.90
CA ALA A 191 -21.22 5.99 -8.29
C ALA A 191 -20.12 6.84 -7.64
N VAL A 192 -19.21 6.21 -6.89
CA VAL A 192 -17.97 6.86 -6.50
C VAL A 192 -17.08 6.93 -7.74
N THR A 193 -16.75 8.13 -8.18
CA THR A 193 -16.01 8.39 -9.43
C THR A 193 -14.54 8.66 -9.18
N LYS A 194 -14.17 9.11 -7.97
CA LYS A 194 -12.79 9.41 -7.61
C LYS A 194 -12.57 9.27 -6.10
N VAL A 195 -11.38 8.82 -5.72
CA VAL A 195 -10.90 8.87 -4.33
C VAL A 195 -9.54 9.57 -4.31
N ASP A 196 -9.45 10.66 -3.55
CA ASP A 196 -8.20 11.36 -3.28
C ASP A 196 -7.69 11.02 -1.88
N TYR A 197 -6.38 10.84 -1.75
CA TYR A 197 -5.74 10.46 -0.50
C TYR A 197 -4.77 11.56 -0.04
N PHE A 198 -4.80 11.86 1.25
CA PHE A 198 -3.82 12.74 1.89
C PHE A 198 -3.44 12.15 3.25
N LYS A 199 -2.14 12.02 3.49
CA LYS A 199 -1.62 11.50 4.76
C LYS A 199 -0.45 12.36 5.23
N ASP A 200 -0.46 12.71 6.51
CA ASP A 200 0.68 13.32 7.20
C ASP A 200 0.92 12.65 8.57
N GLU A 201 1.75 13.25 9.40
CA GLU A 201 2.09 12.75 10.73
C GLU A 201 0.91 12.79 11.73
N LYS A 202 -0.16 13.51 11.40
CA LYS A 202 -1.31 13.76 12.29
C LYS A 202 -2.63 13.20 11.78
N VAL A 203 -2.80 13.03 10.47
CA VAL A 203 -4.06 12.59 9.87
C VAL A 203 -3.87 11.66 8.69
N ASP A 204 -4.88 10.82 8.46
CA ASP A 204 -5.10 10.06 7.23
C ASP A 204 -6.49 10.45 6.68
N ILE A 205 -6.52 11.03 5.49
CA ILE A 205 -7.70 11.63 4.87
C ILE A 205 -7.98 10.94 3.53
N GLN A 206 -9.23 10.54 3.35
CA GLN A 206 -9.78 10.09 2.08
C GLN A 206 -10.92 11.02 1.67
N THR A 207 -10.83 11.61 0.48
CA THR A 207 -11.89 12.43 -0.10
C THR A 207 -12.54 11.64 -1.23
N PHE A 208 -13.83 11.36 -1.10
CA PHE A 208 -14.60 10.61 -2.07
C PHE A 208 -15.40 11.58 -2.93
N THR A 209 -15.16 11.57 -4.24
CA THR A 209 -16.04 12.22 -5.22
C THR A 209 -17.04 11.20 -5.73
N TYR A 210 -18.31 11.57 -5.75
CA TYR A 210 -19.39 10.70 -6.20
C TYR A 210 -20.33 11.45 -7.14
N GLU A 211 -20.97 10.70 -8.03
CA GLU A 211 -21.95 11.18 -9.01
C GLU A 211 -23.31 10.52 -8.79
N GLY A 212 -24.37 11.33 -8.74
CA GLY A 212 -25.75 10.86 -8.69
C GLY A 212 -26.32 10.50 -10.07
N SER A 213 -27.53 9.92 -10.07
CA SER A 213 -28.22 9.49 -11.30
C SER A 213 -28.51 10.60 -12.33
N ASN A 214 -28.41 11.86 -11.91
CA ASN A 214 -28.60 13.05 -12.73
C ASN A 214 -27.27 13.67 -13.24
N GLY A 215 -26.14 13.02 -13.00
CA GLY A 215 -24.81 13.52 -13.39
C GLY A 215 -24.28 14.64 -12.49
N ILE A 216 -24.91 14.88 -11.34
CA ILE A 216 -24.42 15.87 -10.37
C ILE A 216 -23.38 15.21 -9.48
N GLU A 217 -22.22 15.83 -9.41
CA GLU A 217 -21.11 15.43 -8.54
C GLU A 217 -21.15 16.14 -7.19
N SER A 218 -20.64 15.47 -6.16
CA SER A 218 -20.38 16.04 -4.84
C SER A 218 -19.28 15.23 -4.14
N THR A 219 -18.83 15.71 -2.98
CA THR A 219 -17.77 15.07 -2.19
C THR A 219 -18.20 14.81 -0.75
N PHE A 220 -17.54 13.86 -0.11
CA PHE A 220 -17.46 13.78 1.35
C PHE A 220 -16.05 13.35 1.75
N MET A 221 -15.67 13.65 2.99
CA MET A 221 -14.34 13.36 3.52
C MET A 221 -14.43 12.37 4.68
N VAL A 222 -13.51 11.42 4.69
CA VAL A 222 -13.25 10.53 5.81
C VAL A 222 -11.90 10.90 6.38
N VAL A 223 -11.87 11.25 7.65
CA VAL A 223 -10.67 11.69 8.36
C VAL A 223 -10.43 10.76 9.53
N ARG A 224 -9.26 10.14 9.56
CA ARG A 224 -8.75 9.42 10.71
C ARG A 224 -7.66 10.26 11.37
N ALA A 225 -7.88 10.69 12.60
CA ALA A 225 -6.84 11.35 13.37
C ALA A 225 -5.79 10.32 13.80
N LEU A 226 -4.51 10.62 13.66
CA LEU A 226 -3.40 9.77 14.13
C LEU A 226 -2.85 10.25 15.48
N VAL A 227 -3.16 11.50 15.83
CA VAL A 227 -2.81 12.16 17.09
C VAL A 227 -4.02 12.97 17.59
N ASP A 228 -4.03 13.30 18.89
CA ASP A 228 -5.05 14.17 19.47
C ASP A 228 -4.91 15.63 19.01
N GLY A 229 -5.97 16.43 19.18
CA GLY A 229 -5.98 17.86 18.87
C GLY A 229 -6.35 18.20 17.42
N ILE A 230 -6.79 17.23 16.62
CA ILE A 230 -7.45 17.48 15.33
C ILE A 230 -8.90 17.86 15.60
N SER A 231 -9.41 18.88 14.88
CA SER A 231 -10.79 19.31 15.10
C SER A 231 -11.52 19.69 13.82
N ALA A 232 -12.80 19.34 13.78
CA ALA A 232 -13.73 19.69 12.73
C ALA A 232 -14.95 20.39 13.34
N ASN A 233 -15.22 21.63 12.94
CA ASN A 233 -16.33 22.44 13.48
C ASN A 233 -16.36 22.53 15.03
N GLY A 234 -15.18 22.62 15.66
CA GLY A 234 -15.06 22.67 17.13
C GLY A 234 -15.28 21.35 17.86
N VAL A 235 -15.47 20.24 17.13
CA VAL A 235 -15.45 18.88 17.68
C VAL A 235 -14.01 18.37 17.59
N GLU A 236 -13.43 18.01 18.73
CA GLU A 236 -12.12 17.37 18.79
C GLU A 236 -12.25 15.89 18.41
N MET A 237 -11.35 15.42 17.56
CA MET A 237 -11.28 14.05 17.09
C MET A 237 -10.25 13.32 17.93
N ALA A 238 -10.63 12.20 18.56
CA ALA A 238 -9.67 11.41 19.32
C ALA A 238 -8.69 10.71 18.39
N ALA A 239 -7.46 10.50 18.85
CA ALA A 239 -6.49 9.71 18.09
C ALA A 239 -7.04 8.32 17.74
N MET A 240 -6.80 7.90 16.50
CA MET A 240 -7.27 6.68 15.85
C MET A 240 -8.77 6.63 15.55
N ASP A 241 -9.58 7.57 16.04
CA ASP A 241 -10.98 7.66 15.67
C ASP A 241 -11.15 8.08 14.22
N THR A 242 -12.22 7.54 13.66
CA THR A 242 -12.65 7.81 12.31
C THR A 242 -13.81 8.78 12.35
N THR A 243 -13.68 9.88 11.62
CA THR A 243 -14.72 10.90 11.53
C THR A 243 -15.06 11.18 10.07
N ILE A 244 -16.34 11.13 9.77
CA ILE A 244 -16.91 11.46 8.46
C ILE A 244 -17.31 12.94 8.50
N ILE A 245 -16.88 13.67 7.49
CA ILE A 245 -17.12 15.10 7.33
C ILE A 245 -17.83 15.31 6.00
N ASP A 246 -18.99 15.95 6.05
CA ASP A 246 -19.87 16.18 4.90
C ASP A 246 -20.29 17.65 4.89
N CYS A 247 -19.93 18.39 3.85
CA CYS A 247 -20.25 19.79 3.66
C CYS A 247 -21.43 19.95 2.69
N THR A 248 -22.56 20.43 3.19
CA THR A 248 -23.79 20.58 2.40
C THR A 248 -24.23 22.03 2.30
N GLY A 249 -24.83 22.47 1.20
CA GLY A 249 -25.26 23.87 1.08
C GLY A 249 -25.70 24.27 -0.32
N SER A 250 -25.97 25.57 -0.50
CA SER A 250 -26.45 26.14 -1.77
C SER A 250 -25.35 26.62 -2.72
N CYS A 251 -24.10 26.67 -2.24
CA CYS A 251 -22.90 26.99 -3.02
C CYS A 251 -22.11 25.70 -3.32
N ASP A 252 -20.98 25.82 -4.02
CA ASP A 252 -20.01 24.73 -4.22
C ASP A 252 -19.28 24.41 -2.90
N CYS A 253 -19.96 23.65 -2.04
CA CYS A 253 -19.48 23.20 -0.75
C CYS A 253 -18.47 22.08 -0.93
N ARG A 254 -17.25 22.30 -0.45
CA ARG A 254 -16.21 21.27 -0.38
C ARG A 254 -15.53 21.31 0.99
N GLU A 255 -15.09 20.15 1.43
CA GLU A 255 -14.30 19.99 2.63
C GLU A 255 -12.86 20.47 2.40
N ARG A 256 -12.26 21.12 3.40
CA ARG A 256 -10.86 21.55 3.39
C ARG A 256 -10.19 21.20 4.70
N TYR A 257 -9.03 20.57 4.62
CA TYR A 257 -8.14 20.34 5.76
C TYR A 257 -7.00 21.37 5.76
N TYR A 258 -6.67 21.92 6.92
CA TYR A 258 -5.55 22.83 7.13
C TYR A 258 -4.46 22.17 7.98
N PRO A 259 -3.38 21.64 7.37
CA PRO A 259 -2.34 20.89 8.10
C PRO A 259 -1.67 21.70 9.22
N GLY A 260 -1.54 23.02 9.02
CA GLY A 260 -0.92 23.91 10.00
C GLY A 260 -1.70 24.05 11.31
N THR A 261 -3.02 23.89 11.28
CA THR A 261 -3.89 24.03 12.46
C THR A 261 -4.58 22.72 12.85
N GLY A 262 -4.57 21.71 11.97
CA GLY A 262 -5.36 20.49 12.14
C GLY A 262 -6.88 20.73 12.01
N ALA A 263 -7.29 21.87 11.45
CA ALA A 263 -8.70 22.23 11.31
C ALA A 263 -9.30 21.66 10.01
N VAL A 264 -10.56 21.23 10.07
CA VAL A 264 -11.38 20.95 8.88
C VAL A 264 -12.50 21.99 8.76
N GLU A 265 -12.70 22.55 7.57
CA GLU A 265 -13.72 23.56 7.28
C GLU A 265 -14.44 23.30 5.93
N CYS A 266 -15.61 23.92 5.73
CA CYS A 266 -16.27 23.97 4.42
C CYS A 266 -15.85 25.23 3.64
N THR A 267 -15.87 25.16 2.30
CA THR A 267 -15.40 26.22 1.39
C THR A 267 -16.10 27.58 1.49
N CYS A 268 -17.37 27.64 1.94
CA CYS A 268 -18.22 28.84 1.86
C CYS A 268 -19.13 28.98 3.10
N SER A 269 -19.59 30.21 3.40
CA SER A 269 -20.39 30.50 4.60
C SER A 269 -21.79 29.89 4.60
N ASP A 270 -22.33 29.61 3.42
CA ASP A 270 -23.64 28.98 3.26
C ASP A 270 -23.55 27.45 3.34
N CYS A 271 -22.34 26.90 3.54
CA CYS A 271 -22.13 25.49 3.78
C CYS A 271 -22.36 25.16 5.26
N LYS A 272 -23.11 24.08 5.47
CA LYS A 272 -23.27 23.42 6.76
C LYS A 272 -22.38 22.19 6.80
N MET A 273 -21.45 22.18 7.73
CA MET A 273 -20.65 20.99 8.04
C MET A 273 -21.46 20.03 8.91
N ILE A 274 -21.47 18.76 8.53
CA ILE A 274 -21.95 17.64 9.32
C ILE A 274 -20.71 16.81 9.69
N VAL A 275 -20.57 16.50 10.97
CA VAL A 275 -19.45 15.71 11.52
C VAL A 275 -20.04 14.49 12.22
N GLU A 276 -19.64 13.30 11.81
CA GLU A 276 -20.09 12.03 12.37
C GLU A 276 -18.88 11.18 12.76
N THR A 277 -18.75 10.85 14.04
CA THR A 277 -17.69 9.97 14.53
C THR A 277 -18.21 8.53 14.56
N GLU A 278 -17.44 7.60 14.00
CA GLU A 278 -17.71 6.17 14.18
C GLU A 278 -16.89 5.68 15.37
N ASP A 279 -17.59 5.25 16.43
CA ASP A 279 -16.96 4.60 17.57
C ASP A 279 -16.34 3.29 17.08
N THR A 280 -15.01 3.19 17.14
CA THR A 280 -14.33 1.93 16.84
C THR A 280 -14.61 1.00 18.01
N GLU A 281 -15.55 0.05 17.87
CA GLU A 281 -15.74 -0.99 18.89
C GLU A 281 -14.41 -1.75 19.00
N GLU A 282 -13.73 -1.62 20.16
CA GLU A 282 -12.51 -2.37 20.48
C GLU A 282 -12.83 -3.87 20.44
N GLY A 283 -12.46 -4.53 19.33
CA GLY A 283 -12.52 -5.98 19.14
C GLY A 283 -11.26 -6.69 19.64
#